data_AF-A0A0A3YPF9-F1
#
_entry.id   AF-A0A0A3YPF9-F1
#
_cell.length_a   1.000
_cell.length_b   1.000
_cell.length_c   1.000
_cell.angle_alpha   90.00
_cell.angle_beta   90.00
_cell.angle_gamma   90.00
#
_symmetry.space_group_name_H-M   'P 1'
#
loop_
_entity.id
_entity.type
_entity.pdbx_description
1 polymer ?
#
loop_
_entity_poly.entity_id
_entity_poly.type
_entity_poly.pdbx_seq_one_letter_code
_entity_poly.pdbx_strand_id
1 'polypeptide(L)'
;MLSGMTSTELQEWSLFYRDHYFNDHLLDAHFANLSHLVISLMCKNDMTPASFSLLHPDKKDIEPSDDQLMLLAEGITGGIRYGAGSR
;
A
#
# COMPACT_ATOMS: atom_id res chain seq x y z
N MET A 1 11.69 -19.70 1.45
CA MET A 1 12.14 -18.30 1.45
C MET A 1 13.47 -18.06 2.17
N LEU A 2 14.06 -19.02 2.91
CA LEU A 2 15.35 -18.82 3.59
C LEU A 2 16.57 -19.50 2.92
N SER A 3 16.39 -20.33 1.88
CA SER A 3 17.48 -21.15 1.32
C SER A 3 18.42 -20.40 0.38
N GLY A 4 18.15 -19.14 0.04
CA GLY A 4 18.99 -18.30 -0.82
C GLY A 4 19.69 -17.17 -0.09
N MET A 5 19.54 -17.09 1.24
CA MET A 5 19.97 -15.96 2.02
C MET A 5 21.43 -16.11 2.46
N THR A 6 22.23 -15.05 2.31
CA THR A 6 23.61 -15.06 2.79
C THR A 6 23.66 -14.83 4.31
N SER A 7 24.69 -15.37 4.99
CA SER A 7 24.87 -15.19 6.44
C SER A 7 24.95 -13.71 6.85
N THR A 8 25.58 -12.88 6.00
CA THR A 8 25.69 -11.43 6.21
C THR A 8 24.34 -10.73 6.13
N GLU A 9 23.54 -11.07 5.12
CA GLU A 9 22.20 -10.51 4.96
C GLU A 9 21.30 -10.96 6.15
N LEU A 10 21.45 -12.19 6.66
CA LEU A 10 20.72 -12.67 7.86
C LEU A 10 21.05 -11.81 9.08
N GLN A 11 22.33 -11.48 9.26
CA GLN A 11 22.78 -10.61 10.32
C GLN A 11 22.24 -9.18 10.16
N GLU A 12 22.17 -8.66 8.94
CA GLU A 12 21.57 -7.34 8.67
C GLU A 12 20.09 -7.31 9.04
N TRP A 13 19.29 -8.31 8.67
CA TRP A 13 17.89 -8.38 9.14
C TRP A 13 17.80 -8.46 10.65
N SER A 14 18.67 -9.23 11.32
CA SER A 14 18.67 -9.32 12.79
C SER A 14 18.94 -7.97 13.47
N LEU A 15 19.80 -7.13 12.87
CA LEU A 15 20.06 -5.78 13.36
C LEU A 15 18.88 -4.86 13.05
N PHE A 16 18.31 -4.95 11.85
CA PHE A 16 17.18 -4.14 11.42
C PHE A 16 15.93 -4.35 12.29
N TYR A 17 15.56 -5.61 12.53
CA TYR A 17 14.38 -5.97 13.34
C TYR A 17 14.58 -5.75 14.85
N ARG A 18 15.80 -5.41 15.29
CA ARG A 18 16.04 -4.98 16.67
C ARG A 18 15.37 -3.65 16.99
N ASP A 19 15.34 -2.75 15.99
CA ASP A 19 14.79 -1.40 16.12
C ASP A 19 13.43 -1.26 15.42
N HIS A 20 13.13 -2.13 14.43
CA HIS A 20 11.86 -2.15 13.68
C HIS A 20 11.10 -3.46 13.93
N TYR A 21 10.34 -3.54 15.02
CA TYR A 21 9.67 -4.79 15.42
C TYR A 21 8.58 -5.26 14.46
N PHE A 22 7.88 -4.31 13.83
CA PHE A 22 6.77 -4.59 12.92
C PHE A 22 6.91 -3.72 11.67
N ASN A 23 6.41 -4.23 10.56
CA ASN A 23 6.28 -3.45 9.34
C ASN A 23 5.16 -2.42 9.51
N ASP A 24 5.33 -1.22 8.96
CA ASP A 24 4.32 -0.16 8.96
C ASP A 24 2.95 -0.64 8.45
N HIS A 25 2.93 -1.48 7.42
CA HIS A 25 1.69 -2.09 6.91
C HIS A 25 0.99 -2.98 7.93
N LEU A 26 1.77 -3.70 8.75
CA LEU A 26 1.22 -4.57 9.80
C LEU A 26 0.69 -3.73 10.96
N LEU A 27 1.42 -2.67 11.36
CA LEU A 27 0.97 -1.73 12.38
C LEU A 27 -0.32 -1.02 11.98
N ASP A 28 -0.40 -0.58 10.73
CA ASP A 28 -1.58 0.06 10.17
C ASP A 28 -2.79 -0.89 10.16
N ALA A 29 -2.59 -2.14 9.73
CA ALA A 29 -3.65 -3.14 9.78
C ALA A 29 -4.13 -3.42 11.22
N HIS A 30 -3.22 -3.50 12.19
CA HIS A 30 -3.60 -3.69 13.59
C HIS A 30 -4.38 -2.49 14.16
N PHE A 31 -3.92 -1.27 13.87
CA PHE A 31 -4.60 -0.04 14.25
C PHE A 31 -6.01 0.04 13.67
N ALA A 32 -6.12 -0.23 12.36
CA ALA A 32 -7.37 -0.16 11.63
C ALA A 32 -8.40 -1.19 12.15
N ASN A 33 -7.96 -2.43 12.38
CA ASN A 33 -8.80 -3.48 12.95
C ASN A 33 -9.25 -3.15 14.38
N LEU A 34 -8.35 -2.67 15.24
CA LEU A 34 -8.68 -2.31 16.61
C LEU A 34 -9.70 -1.17 16.65
N SER A 35 -9.48 -0.13 15.84
CA SER A 35 -10.40 1.02 15.73
C SER A 35 -11.78 0.60 15.26
N HIS A 36 -11.84 -0.25 14.23
CA HIS A 36 -13.09 -0.82 13.74
C HIS A 36 -13.83 -1.61 14.82
N LEU A 37 -13.13 -2.47 15.57
CA LEU A 37 -13.75 -3.25 16.66
C LEU A 37 -14.32 -2.36 17.77
N VAL A 38 -13.58 -1.33 18.19
CA VAL A 38 -14.05 -0.38 19.21
C VAL A 38 -15.34 0.30 18.74
N ILE A 39 -15.37 0.77 17.49
CA ILE A 39 -16.53 1.49 16.96
C ILE A 39 -17.69 0.51 16.71
N SER A 40 -17.42 -0.70 16.22
CA SER A 40 -18.43 -1.75 16.03
C SER A 40 -19.07 -2.19 17.35
N LEU A 41 -18.32 -2.16 18.46
CA LEU A 41 -18.87 -2.48 19.78
C LEU A 41 -19.79 -1.38 20.29
N MET A 42 -19.44 -0.11 20.03
CA MET A 42 -20.17 1.05 20.53
C MET A 42 -21.36 1.45 19.64
N CYS A 43 -21.27 1.22 18.33
CA CYS A 43 -22.24 1.69 17.33
C CYS A 43 -22.42 0.67 16.21
N LYS A 44 -23.66 0.49 15.76
CA LYS A 44 -23.91 -0.16 14.47
C LYS A 44 -23.47 0.78 13.35
N ASN A 45 -22.51 0.35 12.55
CA ASN A 45 -21.99 1.07 11.40
C ASN A 45 -21.67 0.06 10.28
N ASP A 46 -21.66 0.54 9.05
CA ASP A 46 -21.31 -0.26 7.86
C ASP A 46 -19.84 -0.04 7.44
N MET A 47 -19.01 0.45 8.35
CA MET A 47 -17.60 0.75 8.05
C MET A 47 -16.81 -0.54 8.02
N THR A 48 -15.79 -0.59 7.18
CA THR A 48 -14.85 -1.71 7.17
C THR A 48 -13.58 -1.33 7.94
N PRO A 49 -12.74 -2.30 8.34
CA PRO A 49 -11.42 -1.99 8.87
C PRO A 49 -10.60 -1.10 7.94
N ALA A 50 -10.71 -1.28 6.62
CA ALA A 50 -9.97 -0.47 5.63
C ALA A 50 -10.31 1.03 5.74
N SER A 51 -11.50 1.38 6.20
CA SER A 51 -11.89 2.77 6.42
C SER A 51 -11.07 3.48 7.52
N PHE A 52 -10.31 2.74 8.34
CA PHE A 52 -9.41 3.27 9.38
C PHE A 52 -7.92 3.11 9.03
N SER A 53 -7.60 2.53 7.86
CA SER A 53 -6.21 2.38 7.40
C SER A 53 -5.64 3.74 6.99
N LEU A 54 -4.45 4.06 7.51
CA LEU A 54 -3.68 5.26 7.19
C LEU A 54 -2.88 5.11 5.90
N LEU A 55 -2.38 3.90 5.62
CA LEU A 55 -1.53 3.63 4.46
C LEU A 55 -2.34 3.26 3.22
N HIS A 56 -3.50 2.63 3.41
CA HIS A 56 -4.41 2.22 2.35
C HIS A 56 -5.79 2.82 2.60
N PRO A 57 -5.95 4.14 2.40
CA PRO A 57 -7.26 4.76 2.55
C PRO A 57 -8.25 4.06 1.61
N ASP A 58 -9.46 3.84 2.13
CA ASP A 58 -10.57 3.26 1.39
C ASP A 58 -10.78 4.09 0.11
N LYS A 59 -10.24 3.60 -1.01
CA LYS A 59 -10.47 4.22 -2.31
C LYS A 59 -11.91 3.89 -2.62
N LYS A 60 -12.79 4.89 -2.52
CA LYS A 60 -14.06 4.81 -3.21
C LYS A 60 -13.68 4.65 -4.67
N ASP A 61 -13.93 3.48 -5.23
CA ASP A 61 -13.86 3.23 -6.68
C ASP A 61 -14.96 4.07 -7.32
N ILE A 62 -14.71 5.37 -7.40
CA ILE A 62 -15.48 6.30 -8.19
C ILE A 62 -15.01 6.01 -9.60
N GLU A 63 -15.79 5.21 -10.33
CA GLU A 63 -15.59 5.05 -11.76
C GLU A 63 -15.46 6.45 -12.38
N PRO A 64 -14.28 6.81 -12.92
CA PRO A 64 -14.11 8.11 -13.52
C PRO A 64 -15.06 8.23 -14.70
N SER A 65 -15.76 9.36 -14.80
CA SER A 65 -16.63 9.62 -15.97
C SER A 65 -15.80 9.62 -17.26
N ASP A 66 -16.43 9.34 -18.39
CA ASP A 66 -15.77 9.33 -19.71
C ASP A 66 -14.97 10.62 -19.98
N ASP A 67 -15.51 11.78 -19.58
CA ASP A 67 -14.82 13.08 -19.68
C ASP A 67 -13.52 13.15 -18.84
N GLN A 68 -13.51 12.54 -17.66
CA GLN A 68 -12.33 12.47 -16.78
C GLN A 68 -11.29 11.51 -17.36
N LEU A 69 -11.73 10.39 -17.94
CA LEU A 69 -10.85 9.45 -18.62
C LEU A 69 -10.17 10.09 -19.83
N MET A 70 -10.91 10.86 -20.63
CA MET A 70 -10.39 11.61 -21.77
C MET A 70 -9.34 12.63 -21.34
N LEU A 71 -9.62 13.42 -20.30
CA LEU A 71 -8.70 14.43 -19.77
C LEU A 71 -7.41 13.83 -19.19
N LEU A 72 -7.51 12.68 -18.50
CA LEU A 72 -6.34 11.96 -18.00
C LEU A 72 -5.47 11.41 -19.16
N ALA A 73 -6.11 10.95 -20.23
CA ALA A 73 -5.41 10.45 -21.42
C ALA A 73 -4.70 11.57 -22.20
N GLU A 74 -5.30 12.75 -22.29
CA GLU A 74 -4.71 13.93 -22.94
C GLU A 74 -3.47 14.46 -22.20
N GLY A 75 -3.37 14.23 -20.88
CA GLY A 75 -2.22 14.61 -20.06
C GLY A 75 -1.02 13.67 -20.12
N ILE A 76 -1.15 12.48 -20.73
CA ILE A 76 -0.01 11.57 -20.95
C ILE A 76 0.74 12.04 -22.20
N THR A 77 1.54 13.11 -22.04
CA THR A 77 2.54 13.48 -23.03
C THR A 77 3.50 12.30 -23.20
N GLY A 78 3.41 11.64 -24.36
CA GLY A 78 4.06 10.37 -24.66
C GLY A 78 5.51 10.29 -24.17
N GLY A 79 5.73 9.41 -23.19
CA GLY A 79 7.06 9.06 -22.70
C GLY A 79 7.95 8.51 -23.81
N ILE A 80 9.25 8.74 -23.65
CA ILE A 80 10.33 8.34 -24.57
C ILE A 80 10.16 6.87 -24.96
N ARG A 81 9.95 6.62 -26.25
CA ARG A 81 10.03 5.28 -26.83
C ARG A 81 11.50 4.86 -26.82
N TYR A 82 11.88 3.93 -25.95
CA TYR A 82 13.18 3.25 -26.07
C TYR A 82 13.18 2.42 -27.36
N GLY A 83 13.63 3.03 -28.45
CA GLY A 83 14.03 2.32 -29.66
C GLY A 83 15.48 1.88 -29.52
N ALA A 84 15.76 0.61 -29.83
CA ALA A 84 17.12 0.11 -29.96
C ALA A 84 17.84 0.78 -31.16
N GLY A 85 18.61 1.84 -30.89
CA GLY A 85 19.72 2.26 -31.76
C GLY A 85 21.00 1.70 -31.16
N SER A 86 21.58 0.60 -31.64
CA SER A 86 22.29 0.45 -32.93
C SER A 86 23.50 1.37 -33.05
N ARG A 87 24.67 0.79 -32.70
CA ARG A 87 26.06 1.09 -33.10
C ARG A 87 26.58 2.53 -32.97
#